data_AF-A0A6C0F0S0-F1
#
_entry.id   AF-A0A6C0F0S0-F1
#
_cell.length_a   1.000
_cell.length_b   1.000
_cell.length_c   1.000
_cell.angle_alpha   90.00
_cell.angle_beta   90.00
_cell.angle_gamma   90.00
#
_symmetry.space_group_name_H-M   'P 1'
#
loop_
_entity.id
_entity.type
_entity.pdbx_description
1 polymer ?
#
loop_
_entity_poly.entity_id
_entity_poly.type
_entity_poly.pdbx_seq_one_letter_code
_entity_poly.pdbx_strand_id
1 'polypeptide(L)'
;MRLDFIFSYWILIWFIAYVVKFTTFSPKFAFIIGILENIVVLMLLIYKNASAKSVLYFFMVVIITKLLPLYYMRNDTIKHEDVIFTLALFLLYNAWLFINNMNFIDVNMKTVDSMARERHDMPMLKLFNYIETKIARK
;
A
#
# COMPACT_ATOMS: atom_id res chain seq x y z
N MET A 1 11.70 6.32 3.25
CA MET A 1 10.52 6.95 2.62
C MET A 1 9.48 7.26 3.69
N ARG A 2 8.80 8.41 3.62
CA ARG A 2 7.75 8.78 4.58
C ARG A 2 6.47 7.96 4.32
N LEU A 3 5.71 7.65 5.38
CA LEU A 3 4.48 6.84 5.29
C LEU A 3 3.41 7.55 4.45
N ASP A 4 3.26 8.86 4.60
CA ASP A 4 2.25 9.65 3.91
C ASP A 4 2.46 9.71 2.38
N PHE A 5 3.61 9.28 1.88
CA PHE A 5 3.86 9.20 0.44
C PHE A 5 3.32 7.93 -0.21
N ILE A 6 2.88 6.93 0.56
CA ILE A 6 2.41 5.65 -0.01
C ILE A 6 0.88 5.63 0.00
N PHE A 7 0.27 5.64 -1.18
CA PHE A 7 -1.18 5.71 -1.34
C PHE A 7 -1.93 4.58 -0.63
N SER A 8 -1.33 3.39 -0.52
CA SER A 8 -1.94 2.26 0.21
C SER A 8 -2.22 2.58 1.68
N TYR A 9 -1.44 3.46 2.33
CA TYR A 9 -1.73 3.88 3.70
C TYR A 9 -2.86 4.91 3.77
N TRP A 10 -3.06 5.73 2.75
CA TRP A 10 -4.24 6.61 2.67
C TRP A 10 -5.52 5.77 2.58
N ILE A 11 -5.52 4.72 1.75
CA ILE A 11 -6.63 3.78 1.66
C ILE A 11 -6.84 3.06 3.00
N LEU A 12 -5.76 2.70 3.71
CA LEU A 12 -5.86 2.05 5.02
C LEU A 12 -6.45 2.98 6.09
N ILE A 13 -6.09 4.27 6.10
CA ILE A 13 -6.69 5.27 6.99
C ILE A 13 -8.19 5.43 6.67
N TRP A 14 -8.53 5.51 5.38
CA TRP A 14 -9.94 5.56 4.97
C TRP A 14 -10.70 4.29 5.38
N PHE A 15 -10.09 3.11 5.27
CA PHE A 15 -10.65 1.87 5.78
C PHE A 15 -10.93 1.91 7.28
N ILE A 16 -9.98 2.39 8.08
CA ILE A 16 -10.20 2.56 9.52
C ILE A 16 -11.37 3.51 9.77
N ALA A 17 -11.41 4.65 9.07
CA ALA A 17 -12.51 5.62 9.16
C ALA A 17 -13.88 5.00 8.79
N TYR A 18 -13.91 4.13 7.78
CA TYR A 18 -15.11 3.39 7.37
C TYR A 18 -15.56 2.37 8.41
N VAL A 19 -14.62 1.60 8.99
CA VAL A 19 -14.92 0.61 10.03
C VAL A 19 -15.48 1.26 11.29
N VAL A 20 -14.90 2.39 11.73
CA VAL A 20 -15.39 3.16 12.90
C VAL A 20 -16.60 4.05 12.58
N LYS A 21 -17.18 3.93 11.38
CA LYS A 21 -18.39 4.64 10.93
C LYS A 21 -18.25 6.17 10.88
N PHE A 22 -17.02 6.68 10.73
CA PHE A 22 -16.78 8.11 10.45
C PHE A 22 -17.16 8.49 9.02
N THR A 23 -17.13 7.53 8.10
CA THR A 23 -17.61 7.69 6.72
C THR A 23 -18.49 6.51 6.31
N THR A 24 -19.41 6.76 5.38
CA THR A 24 -20.30 5.76 4.79
C THR A 24 -19.77 5.22 3.46
N PHE A 25 -18.74 5.85 2.88
CA PHE A 25 -18.15 5.43 1.61
C PHE A 25 -17.19 4.25 1.82
N SER A 26 -17.42 3.16 1.10
CA SER A 26 -16.64 1.93 1.20
C SER A 26 -15.33 2.04 0.39
N PRO A 27 -14.15 1.80 1.00
CA PRO A 27 -12.87 1.77 0.28
C PRO A 27 -12.66 0.51 -0.57
N LYS A 28 -13.65 -0.38 -0.67
CA LYS A 28 -13.55 -1.65 -1.40
C LYS A 28 -13.02 -1.46 -2.82
N PHE A 29 -13.54 -0.47 -3.54
CA PHE A 29 -13.10 -0.16 -4.91
C PHE A 29 -11.61 0.25 -4.96
N ALA A 30 -11.17 1.12 -4.05
CA ALA A 30 -9.77 1.53 -3.95
C ALA A 30 -8.83 0.37 -3.64
N PHE A 31 -9.23 -0.59 -2.79
CA PHE A 31 -8.44 -1.79 -2.55
C PHE A 31 -8.32 -2.68 -3.78
N ILE A 32 -9.39 -2.83 -4.58
CA ILE A 32 -9.33 -3.60 -5.84
C ILE A 32 -8.31 -2.97 -6.79
N ILE A 33 -8.36 -1.65 -6.99
CA ILE A 33 -7.36 -0.93 -7.79
C ILE A 33 -5.95 -1.13 -7.22
N GLY A 34 -5.79 -1.02 -5.89
CA GLY A 34 -4.51 -1.24 -5.22
C GLY A 34 -3.95 -2.66 -5.37
N ILE A 35 -4.80 -3.67 -5.54
CA ILE A 35 -4.35 -5.04 -5.86
C ILE A 35 -3.85 -5.10 -7.31
N LEU A 36 -4.57 -4.49 -8.26
CA LEU A 36 -4.14 -4.42 -9.66
C LEU A 36 -2.78 -3.71 -9.80
N GLU A 37 -2.59 -2.60 -9.07
CA GLU A 37 -1.32 -1.89 -8.98
C GLU A 37 -0.20 -2.77 -8.42
N ASN A 38 -0.48 -3.54 -7.36
CA ASN A 38 0.48 -4.49 -6.80
C ASN A 38 0.89 -5.60 -7.78
N ILE A 39 0.02 -6.01 -8.72
CA ILE A 39 0.41 -6.97 -9.76
C ILE A 39 1.49 -6.36 -10.65
N VAL A 40 1.38 -5.08 -11.00
CA VAL A 40 2.41 -4.34 -11.76
C VAL A 40 3.71 -4.25 -10.96
N VAL A 41 3.64 -3.92 -9.67
CA VAL A 41 4.81 -3.89 -8.79
C VAL A 41 5.49 -5.25 -8.70
N LEU A 42 4.73 -6.34 -8.58
CA LEU A 42 5.27 -7.69 -8.56
C LEU A 42 6.00 -8.04 -9.86
N MET A 43 5.41 -7.70 -11.02
CA MET A 43 6.07 -7.88 -12.32
C MET A 43 7.41 -7.11 -12.38
N LEU A 44 7.46 -5.89 -11.85
CA LEU A 44 8.69 -5.09 -11.79
C LEU A 44 9.73 -5.69 -10.84
N LEU A 45 9.33 -6.28 -9.71
CA LEU A 45 10.24 -6.96 -8.78
C LEU A 45 10.86 -8.20 -9.44
N ILE A 46 10.06 -8.99 -10.15
CA ILE A 46 10.54 -10.15 -10.92
C ILE A 46 11.50 -9.69 -12.01
N TYR A 47 11.15 -8.66 -12.78
CA TYR A 47 12.01 -8.10 -13.83
C TYR A 47 13.36 -7.62 -13.29
N LYS A 48 13.40 -7.06 -12.07
CA LYS A 48 14.62 -6.60 -11.41
C LYS A 48 15.39 -7.69 -10.65
N ASN A 49 15.01 -8.97 -10.80
CA ASN A 49 15.60 -10.09 -10.08
C ASN A 49 15.66 -9.87 -8.56
N ALA A 50 14.58 -9.33 -7.98
CA ALA A 50 14.47 -9.17 -6.53
C ALA A 50 14.59 -10.53 -5.82
N SER A 51 15.23 -10.54 -4.65
CA SER A 51 15.41 -11.76 -3.88
C SER A 51 14.07 -12.38 -3.44
N ALA A 52 14.05 -13.71 -3.27
CA ALA A 52 12.87 -14.42 -2.76
C ALA A 52 12.40 -13.87 -1.41
N LYS A 53 13.33 -13.43 -0.54
CA LYS A 53 13.02 -12.77 0.74
C LYS A 53 12.23 -11.47 0.52
N SER A 54 12.64 -10.64 -0.44
CA SER A 54 11.96 -9.39 -0.77
C SER A 54 10.55 -9.62 -1.33
N VAL A 55 10.40 -10.62 -2.20
CA VAL A 55 9.09 -11.01 -2.76
C VAL A 55 8.17 -11.53 -1.64
N LEU A 56 8.68 -12.34 -0.71
CA LEU A 56 7.91 -12.79 0.46
C LEU A 56 7.43 -11.62 1.32
N TYR A 57 8.30 -10.66 1.63
CA TYR A 57 7.90 -9.47 2.39
C TYR A 57 6.90 -8.61 1.64
N PHE A 58 7.04 -8.46 0.32
CA PHE A 58 6.03 -7.81 -0.49
C PHE A 58 4.66 -8.47 -0.30
N PHE A 59 4.56 -9.79 -0.43
CA PHE A 59 3.31 -10.51 -0.21
C PHE A 59 2.74 -10.32 1.20
N MET A 60 3.58 -10.38 2.24
CA MET A 60 3.12 -10.11 3.62
C MET A 60 2.51 -8.71 3.74
N VAL A 61 3.15 -7.69 3.17
CA VAL A 61 2.62 -6.32 3.15
C VAL A 61 1.30 -6.25 2.38
N VAL A 62 1.20 -6.88 1.20
CA VAL A 62 -0.04 -6.91 0.40
C VAL A 62 -1.18 -7.58 1.17
N ILE A 63 -0.91 -8.69 1.84
CA ILE A 63 -1.91 -9.41 2.62
C ILE A 63 -2.46 -8.52 3.74
N ILE A 64 -1.57 -7.94 4.54
CA ILE A 64 -1.95 -7.14 5.70
C ILE A 64 -2.66 -5.85 5.28
N THR A 65 -2.08 -5.15 4.30
CA THR A 65 -2.55 -3.80 3.94
C THR A 65 -3.73 -3.81 2.98
N LYS A 66 -3.97 -4.88 2.22
CA LYS A 66 -5.02 -4.92 1.20
C LYS A 66 -5.96 -6.11 1.30
N LEU A 67 -5.43 -7.34 1.34
CA LEU A 67 -6.30 -8.53 1.30
C LEU A 67 -7.15 -8.68 2.57
N LEU A 68 -6.59 -8.41 3.75
CA LEU A 68 -7.34 -8.43 5.00
C LEU A 68 -8.48 -7.38 5.02
N PRO A 69 -8.23 -6.08 4.75
CA PRO A 69 -9.31 -5.09 4.62
C PRO A 69 -10.36 -5.46 3.57
N LEU A 70 -9.93 -5.98 2.41
CA LEU A 70 -10.85 -6.36 1.35
C LEU A 70 -11.74 -7.54 1.76
N TYR A 71 -11.17 -8.54 2.45
CA TYR A 71 -11.92 -9.68 2.97
C TYR A 71 -12.97 -9.26 4.02
N TYR A 72 -12.64 -8.27 4.85
CA TYR A 72 -13.59 -7.68 5.80
C TYR A 72 -14.81 -7.09 5.08
N MET A 73 -14.59 -6.38 3.96
CA MET A 73 -15.65 -5.73 3.16
C MET A 73 -16.20 -6.61 2.02
N ARG A 74 -16.02 -7.94 2.09
CA ARG A 74 -16.40 -8.85 0.99
C ARG A 74 -17.89 -8.77 0.63
N ASN A 75 -18.74 -8.51 1.62
CA ASN A 75 -20.20 -8.42 1.46
C ASN A 75 -20.68 -7.01 1.08
N ASP A 76 -19.80 -6.01 1.09
CA ASP A 76 -20.19 -4.63 0.76
C ASP A 76 -20.41 -4.50 -0.75
N THR A 77 -21.49 -3.84 -1.16
CA THR A 77 -21.72 -3.48 -2.56
C THR A 77 -20.99 -2.19 -2.89
N ILE A 78 -20.20 -2.19 -3.97
CA ILE A 78 -19.55 -0.98 -4.47
C ILE A 78 -20.62 -0.08 -5.08
N LYS A 79 -20.71 1.15 -4.59
CA LYS A 79 -21.63 2.18 -5.11
C LYS A 79 -20.87 3.21 -5.95
N HIS A 80 -21.59 4.00 -6.73
CA HIS A 80 -20.98 5.05 -7.56
C HIS A 80 -20.28 6.12 -6.71
N GLU A 81 -20.82 6.44 -5.53
CA GLU A 81 -20.24 7.40 -4.61
C GLU A 81 -18.88 6.93 -4.07
N ASP A 82 -18.68 5.62 -3.88
CA ASP A 82 -17.39 5.04 -3.47
C ASP A 82 -16.31 5.25 -4.53
N VAL A 83 -16.70 5.13 -5.80
CA VAL A 83 -15.81 5.36 -6.95
C VAL A 83 -15.45 6.85 -7.03
N ILE A 84 -16.43 7.75 -6.91
CA ILE A 84 -16.20 9.20 -6.91
C ILE A 84 -15.28 9.59 -5.74
N PHE A 85 -15.53 9.06 -4.54
CA PHE A 85 -14.69 9.34 -3.38
C PHE A 85 -13.26 8.80 -3.58
N THR A 86 -13.10 7.62 -4.18
CA THR A 86 -11.79 7.07 -4.52
C THR A 86 -11.02 8.01 -5.47
N LEU A 87 -11.68 8.51 -6.52
CA LEU A 87 -11.08 9.45 -7.46
C LEU A 87 -10.70 10.77 -6.78
N ALA A 88 -11.59 11.33 -5.97
CA ALA A 88 -11.32 12.55 -5.21
C ALA A 88 -10.12 12.38 -4.26
N LEU A 89 -10.07 11.25 -3.53
CA LEU A 89 -8.96 10.92 -2.64
C LEU A 89 -7.64 10.76 -3.40
N PHE A 90 -7.67 10.13 -4.57
CA PHE A 90 -6.49 9.97 -5.41
C PHE A 90 -5.98 11.31 -5.96
N LEU A 91 -6.88 12.21 -6.38
CA LEU A 91 -6.51 13.56 -6.79
C LEU A 91 -5.90 14.36 -5.62
N LEU A 92 -6.51 14.30 -4.44
CA LEU A 92 -5.98 14.93 -3.23
C LEU A 92 -4.58 14.41 -2.88
N TYR A 93 -4.39 13.09 -2.95
CA TYR A 93 -3.10 12.47 -2.73
C TYR A 93 -2.04 12.94 -3.75
N ASN A 94 -2.38 13.04 -5.03
CA ASN A 94 -1.44 13.55 -6.04
C ASN A 94 -1.10 15.02 -5.81
N ALA A 95 -2.07 15.84 -5.40
CA ALA A 95 -1.80 17.22 -5.00
C ALA A 95 -0.87 17.29 -3.78
N TRP A 96 -1.06 16.42 -2.79
CA TRP A 96 -0.14 16.30 -1.65
C TRP A 96 1.28 15.95 -2.07
N LEU A 97 1.44 14.97 -2.96
CA LEU A 97 2.75 14.60 -3.49
C LEU A 97 3.39 15.76 -4.27
N PHE A 98 2.61 16.46 -5.08
CA PHE A 98 3.08 17.60 -5.87
C PHE A 98 3.65 18.71 -4.98
N ILE A 99 2.98 19.07 -3.89
CA ILE A 99 3.47 20.04 -2.89
C ILE A 99 4.80 19.57 -2.26
N ASN A 100 5.03 18.26 -2.18
CA ASN A 100 6.24 17.65 -1.65
C ASN A 100 7.29 17.32 -2.75
N ASN A 101 7.15 17.86 -3.97
CA ASN A 101 8.05 17.62 -5.11
C ASN A 101 8.24 16.13 -5.44
N MET A 102 7.15 15.37 -5.33
CA MET A 102 7.10 13.94 -5.65
C MET A 102 5.92 13.69 -6.60
N ASN A 103 5.98 12.61 -7.36
CA ASN A 103 4.81 12.09 -8.08
C ASN A 103 4.57 10.61 -7.76
N PHE A 104 3.39 10.12 -8.12
CA PHE A 104 2.99 8.73 -7.83
C PHE A 104 3.94 7.69 -8.43
N ILE A 105 4.47 7.94 -9.62
CA ILE A 105 5.40 7.02 -10.30
C ILE A 105 6.73 6.96 -9.53
N ASP A 106 7.27 8.11 -9.11
CA ASP A 106 8.52 8.20 -8.35
C ASP A 106 8.43 7.44 -7.03
N VAL A 107 7.29 7.55 -6.33
CA VAL A 107 7.06 6.82 -5.08
C VAL A 107 7.11 5.31 -5.33
N ASN A 108 6.38 4.82 -6.34
CA ASN A 108 6.31 3.38 -6.61
C ASN A 108 7.65 2.84 -7.14
N MET A 109 8.35 3.58 -7.99
CA MET A 109 9.68 3.19 -8.47
C MET A 109 10.70 3.15 -7.33
N LYS A 110 10.70 4.14 -6.43
CA LYS A 110 11.54 4.12 -5.23
C LYS A 110 11.20 2.94 -4.32
N THR A 111 9.93 2.56 -4.22
CA THR A 111 9.48 1.39 -3.44
C THR A 111 10.02 0.09 -4.04
N VAL A 112 9.84 -0.10 -5.35
CA VAL A 112 10.39 -1.24 -6.11
C VAL A 112 11.91 -1.29 -5.98
N ASP A 113 12.60 -0.17 -6.16
CA ASP A 113 14.07 -0.09 -6.05
C ASP A 113 14.58 -0.36 -4.63
N SER A 114 13.79 0.00 -3.62
CA SER A 114 14.13 -0.31 -2.23
C SER A 114 14.01 -1.81 -1.99
N MET A 115 12.92 -2.43 -2.44
CA MET A 115 12.70 -3.87 -2.33
C MET A 115 13.74 -4.68 -3.11
N ALA A 116 13.96 -4.35 -4.39
CA ALA A 116 14.87 -5.11 -5.25
C ALA A 116 16.32 -5.06 -4.77
N ARG A 117 16.74 -3.97 -4.12
CA ARG A 117 18.09 -3.80 -3.55
C ARG A 117 18.16 -4.12 -2.06
N GLU A 118 17.10 -4.69 -1.48
CA GLU A 118 16.96 -4.98 -0.05
C GLU A 118 17.20 -3.77 0.88
N ARG A 119 17.10 -2.56 0.34
CA ARG A 119 17.25 -1.33 1.12
C ARG A 119 16.06 -1.18 2.04
N HIS A 120 16.34 -1.04 3.34
CA HIS A 120 15.34 -0.99 4.40
C HIS A 120 14.64 0.36 4.49
N ASP A 121 14.34 0.99 3.36
CA ASP A 121 13.90 2.39 3.32
C ASP A 121 12.39 2.50 3.53
N MET A 122 11.70 1.36 3.47
CA MET A 122 10.26 1.26 3.62
C MET A 122 9.87 0.97 5.08
N PRO A 123 8.88 1.69 5.62
CA PRO A 123 8.48 1.57 7.02
C PRO A 123 8.13 0.15 7.48
N MET A 124 7.38 -0.62 6.70
CA MET A 124 7.02 -2.01 7.07
C MET A 124 8.22 -2.96 7.03
N LEU A 125 9.16 -2.77 6.10
CA LEU A 125 10.38 -3.59 6.05
C LEU A 125 11.27 -3.32 7.26
N LYS A 126 11.38 -2.05 7.69
CA LYS A 126 12.09 -1.70 8.93
C LYS A 126 11.48 -2.39 10.15
N LEU A 127 10.15 -2.45 10.22
CA LEU A 127 9.46 -3.13 11.31
C LEU A 127 9.76 -4.64 11.32
N PHE A 128 9.69 -5.31 10.17
CA PHE A 128 9.99 -6.75 10.08
C PHE A 128 11.44 -7.07 10.45
N ASN A 129 12.41 -6.29 9.96
CA ASN A 129 13.82 -6.49 10.31
C ASN A 129 14.07 -6.23 11.80
N TYR A 130 13.42 -5.23 12.39
CA TYR A 130 13.50 -5.00 13.84
C TYR A 130 12.96 -6.19 14.65
N ILE A 131 11.87 -6.80 14.21
CA ILE A 131 11.32 -8.01 14.85
C ILE A 131 12.27 -9.20 14.67
N GLU A 132 12.78 -9.44 13.47
CA GLU A 132 13.71 -10.53 13.14
C GLU A 132 14.98 -10.44 14.00
N THR A 133 15.62 -9.26 14.04
CA THR A 133 16.84 -9.04 14.83
C THR A 133 16.63 -9.20 16.34
N LYS A 134 15.43 -8.91 16.85
CA LYS A 134 15.09 -9.09 18.27
C LYS A 134 14.81 -10.56 18.61
N ILE A 135 14.22 -11.32 17.69
CA ILE A 135 13.98 -12.76 17.85
C ILE A 135 15.31 -13.53 17.78
N ALA A 136 16.19 -13.19 16.82
CA ALA A 136 17.48 -13.87 16.64
C ALA A 136 18.49 -13.65 17.79
N ARG A 137 18.23 -12.70 18.69
CA ARG A 137 19.04 -12.43 19.90
C ARG A 137 18.52 -13.16 21.15
N LYS A 138 17.41 -13.89 21.05
CA LYS A 138 16.89 -14.79 22.08
C LYS A 138 17.27 -16.22 21.76
#